data_AF-A0A8J2J4C5-F1
#
_entry.id   AF-A0A8J2J4C5-F1
#
_cell.length_a   1.000
_cell.length_b   1.000
_cell.length_c   1.000
_cell.angle_alpha   90.00
_cell.angle_beta   90.00
_cell.angle_gamma   90.00
#
_symmetry.space_group_name_H-M   'P 1'
#
loop_
_entity.id
_entity.type
_entity.pdbx_description
1 polymer ?
#
loop_
_entity_poly.entity_id
_entity_poly.type
_entity_poly.pdbx_seq_one_letter_code
_entity_poly.pdbx_strand_id
1 'polypeptide(L)'
;MASTGVEHRDSALEQQPLLRHHRKARLPALNLQHWQSHPFKGDQWSVRTTREATAQFLSSKAGHYSVLTLVSLDVLSMIADFVLNLFKCEQGRKGSDWDLALEILGSIALVFSCLFMLELIASVWAFGWKYFNSWFHCFDAFIVIAGFITDVALRGIIEEVASLIVVMRLWRVIKIIEEISLGAQEQNEKLNEMLAEFPRNRIMNHFTCRATWRGILGFPFWPLREILPAEWIAEPIYEMVVVKRFRSVWGIESGDGFKNWISWFPDLKNQGYAGVEIDITDRDAESLRQLRRKLDDAGLEATVLIHTAWAGYVGARPKDLTPDVHLDIYRQNLERAKILKPVKINAQSGGDYWSLDDSVYFYQKTLEIDKELGLTGFVTHIHARIGTTQSSQCPEPEHSIFKEEREFFERFWLRVVQARSQDSDVITFVPEYGSHGEVADSEGKRLQELFEDSL
;
A
#
# COMPACT_ATOMS: atom_id res chain seq x y z
N MET A 1 71.96 -31.32 -45.99
CA MET A 1 71.01 -32.46 -46.03
C MET A 1 69.65 -31.87 -45.67
N ALA A 2 68.78 -31.73 -46.66
CA ALA A 2 67.56 -32.55 -46.85
C ALA A 2 66.37 -31.94 -46.07
N SER A 3 65.37 -31.26 -46.66
CA SER A 3 64.48 -31.59 -47.82
C SER A 3 63.50 -32.73 -47.47
N THR A 4 62.20 -32.70 -47.77
CA THR A 4 61.32 -31.82 -48.61
C THR A 4 60.27 -31.07 -47.73
N GLY A 5 59.36 -30.17 -48.17
CA GLY A 5 58.67 -29.96 -49.46
C GLY A 5 57.40 -30.84 -49.56
N VAL A 6 56.24 -30.44 -50.12
CA VAL A 6 55.83 -29.25 -50.94
C VAL A 6 54.31 -28.95 -50.72
N GLU A 7 53.83 -27.82 -51.28
CA GLU A 7 52.44 -27.34 -51.50
C GLU A 7 51.44 -28.44 -51.97
N HIS A 8 50.10 -28.29 -52.04
CA HIS A 8 49.17 -27.14 -52.18
C HIS A 8 47.73 -27.64 -51.71
N ARG A 9 46.54 -27.03 -51.89
CA ARG A 9 46.03 -25.84 -52.60
C ARG A 9 44.75 -25.24 -51.94
N ASP A 10 44.60 -23.93 -52.12
CA ASP A 10 43.45 -23.00 -52.01
C ASP A 10 41.99 -23.53 -51.98
N SER A 11 41.18 -22.97 -51.08
CA SER A 11 39.91 -22.29 -51.44
C SER A 11 39.52 -21.23 -50.39
N ALA A 12 39.11 -20.04 -50.86
CA ALA A 12 38.52 -18.86 -50.17
C ALA A 12 38.64 -18.79 -48.61
N LEU A 13 39.44 -17.93 -47.98
CA LEU A 13 39.41 -16.45 -48.00
C LEU A 13 38.01 -15.82 -47.84
N GLU A 14 37.74 -15.24 -46.67
CA GLU A 14 37.34 -13.83 -46.39
C GLU A 14 36.74 -13.76 -44.96
N GLN A 15 36.98 -12.77 -44.09
CA GLN A 15 37.99 -11.71 -44.01
C GLN A 15 38.31 -11.44 -42.50
N GLN A 16 39.52 -11.00 -42.18
CA GLN A 16 39.86 -10.29 -40.93
C GLN A 16 39.52 -8.78 -41.09
N PRO A 17 39.66 -7.84 -40.12
CA PRO A 17 40.32 -7.94 -38.80
C PRO A 17 39.61 -7.16 -37.65
N LEU A 18 40.37 -6.90 -36.58
CA LEU A 18 40.11 -5.89 -35.53
C LEU A 18 38.89 -6.11 -34.62
N LEU A 19 39.13 -6.77 -33.48
CA LEU A 19 38.33 -6.60 -32.27
C LEU A 19 38.45 -5.15 -31.76
N ARG A 20 37.67 -4.25 -32.34
CA ARG A 20 37.55 -2.85 -31.91
C ARG A 20 37.03 -2.86 -30.47
N HIS A 21 37.77 -2.26 -29.54
CA HIS A 21 37.35 -2.16 -28.14
C HIS A 21 35.96 -1.52 -28.03
N HIS A 22 34.92 -2.36 -27.83
CA HIS A 22 33.68 -1.88 -27.25
C HIS A 22 34.01 -1.38 -25.85
N ARG A 23 34.03 -0.05 -25.70
CA ARG A 23 33.87 0.58 -24.39
C ARG A 23 32.64 -0.08 -23.77
N LYS A 24 32.82 -0.79 -22.64
CA LYS A 24 31.67 -1.14 -21.79
C LYS A 24 30.91 0.17 -21.56
N ALA A 25 29.69 0.25 -22.08
CA ALA A 25 28.81 1.34 -21.71
C ALA A 25 28.66 1.25 -20.20
N ARG A 26 29.25 2.20 -19.48
CA ARG A 26 28.95 2.36 -18.06
C ARG A 26 27.50 2.83 -18.02
N LEU A 27 26.58 1.87 -17.93
CA LEU A 27 25.37 2.08 -17.14
C LEU A 27 25.81 2.85 -15.90
N PRO A 28 25.22 4.02 -15.59
CA PRO A 28 25.67 4.81 -14.46
C PRO A 28 25.61 3.91 -13.23
N ALA A 29 26.78 3.65 -12.63
CA ALA A 29 26.90 2.68 -11.55
C ALA A 29 25.93 3.13 -10.46
N LEU A 30 24.88 2.32 -10.25
CA LEU A 30 23.72 2.72 -9.45
C LEU A 30 24.24 3.05 -8.06
N ASN A 31 24.20 4.33 -7.70
CA ASN A 31 25.14 4.86 -6.71
C ASN A 31 24.71 4.46 -5.31
N LEU A 32 25.11 3.26 -4.89
CA LEU A 32 24.83 2.69 -3.58
C LEU A 32 25.42 3.52 -2.44
N GLN A 33 26.45 4.36 -2.70
CA GLN A 33 26.94 5.34 -1.72
C GLN A 33 25.96 6.51 -1.52
N HIS A 34 25.03 6.76 -2.45
CA HIS A 34 23.94 7.72 -2.28
C HIS A 34 22.75 7.11 -1.52
N TRP A 35 22.47 5.80 -1.67
CA TRP A 35 21.52 5.11 -0.78
C TRP A 35 22.10 4.85 0.61
N GLN A 36 23.43 4.89 0.76
CA GLN A 36 24.12 4.91 2.06
C GLN A 36 24.43 6.33 2.58
N SER A 37 24.08 7.40 1.84
CA SER A 37 24.23 8.77 2.34
C SER A 37 23.08 9.12 3.27
N HIS A 38 23.21 8.70 4.54
CA HIS A 38 22.29 9.04 5.62
C HIS A 38 22.01 10.56 5.67
N PRO A 39 20.80 11.01 6.04
CA PRO A 39 20.54 12.41 6.40
C PRO A 39 21.20 12.84 7.75
N PHE A 40 22.03 11.97 8.36
CA PHE A 40 22.71 12.20 9.64
C PHE A 40 24.21 11.90 9.57
N LYS A 41 24.97 12.76 8.90
CA LYS A 41 26.42 13.00 9.10
C LYS A 41 26.87 14.27 8.35
N GLY A 42 26.90 15.44 8.97
CA GLY A 42 26.37 15.78 10.30
C GLY A 42 26.85 17.14 10.75
N ASP A 43 25.97 17.89 11.42
CA ASP A 43 26.39 19.05 12.19
C ASP A 43 26.98 18.66 13.55
N GLN A 44 27.65 19.63 14.17
CA GLN A 44 28.47 19.47 15.37
C GLN A 44 27.68 18.90 16.57
N TRP A 45 28.41 18.42 17.58
CA TRP A 45 27.93 17.88 18.86
C TRP A 45 26.81 18.73 19.51
N SER A 46 25.58 18.54 19.05
CA SER A 46 24.40 19.13 19.64
C SER A 46 24.00 18.29 20.85
N VAL A 47 23.92 18.95 22.00
CA VAL A 47 23.34 18.36 23.20
C VAL A 47 21.85 18.18 22.92
N ARG A 48 21.46 16.98 22.43
CA ARG A 48 20.04 16.57 22.33
C ARG A 48 19.36 16.98 23.63
N THR A 49 18.37 17.86 23.56
CA THR A 49 17.67 18.25 24.78
C THR A 49 16.94 17.01 25.29
N THR A 50 16.91 16.82 26.61
CA THR A 50 16.26 15.65 27.21
C THR A 50 14.82 15.51 26.73
N ARG A 51 14.15 16.64 26.54
CA ARG A 51 12.82 16.79 25.93
C ARG A 51 12.67 16.12 24.56
N GLU A 52 13.60 16.35 23.63
CA GLU A 52 13.57 15.74 22.29
C GLU A 52 13.80 14.23 22.35
N ALA A 53 14.67 13.76 23.24
CA ALA A 53 14.88 12.34 23.47
C ALA A 53 13.65 11.65 24.08
N THR A 54 12.98 12.30 25.04
CA THR A 54 11.70 11.83 25.61
C THR A 54 10.60 11.78 24.55
N ALA A 55 10.45 12.82 23.73
CA ALA A 55 9.48 12.84 22.64
C ALA A 55 9.71 11.69 21.64
N GLN A 56 10.96 11.50 21.19
CA GLN A 56 11.33 10.40 20.28
C GLN A 56 11.13 9.01 20.88
N PHE A 57 11.24 8.85 22.21
CA PHE A 57 10.95 7.58 22.87
C PHE A 57 9.44 7.31 22.95
N LEU A 58 8.65 8.29 23.39
CA LEU A 58 7.20 8.15 23.54
C LEU A 58 6.52 7.90 22.19
N SER A 59 6.94 8.59 21.12
CA SER A 59 6.47 8.35 19.74
C SER A 59 7.21 7.22 19.02
N SER A 60 7.71 6.22 19.74
CA SER A 60 8.37 5.05 19.15
C SER A 60 7.58 3.77 19.41
N LYS A 61 7.78 2.76 18.55
CA LYS A 61 7.21 1.42 18.77
C LYS A 61 7.57 0.88 20.17
N ALA A 62 8.78 1.15 20.67
CA ALA A 62 9.20 0.76 22.02
C ALA A 62 8.44 1.52 23.13
N GLY A 63 8.16 2.81 22.93
CA GLY A 63 7.32 3.63 23.81
C GLY A 63 5.91 3.05 23.94
N HIS A 64 5.21 2.93 22.81
CA HIS A 64 3.84 2.38 22.77
C HIS A 64 3.74 0.96 23.35
N TYR A 65 4.67 0.05 23.01
CA TYR A 65 4.67 -1.29 23.63
C TYR A 65 5.00 -1.27 25.12
N SER A 66 5.77 -0.28 25.63
CA SER A 66 6.04 -0.15 27.06
C SER A 66 4.81 0.30 27.85
N VAL A 67 4.05 1.27 27.35
CA VAL A 67 2.78 1.73 27.96
C VAL A 67 1.72 0.62 27.91
N LEU A 68 1.56 -0.05 26.76
CA LEU A 68 0.67 -1.20 26.62
C LEU A 68 1.00 -2.33 27.61
N THR A 69 2.28 -2.61 27.82
CA THR A 69 2.74 -3.60 28.81
C THR A 69 2.44 -3.15 30.23
N LEU A 70 2.67 -1.87 30.55
CA LEU A 70 2.39 -1.29 31.86
C LEU A 70 0.91 -1.39 32.25
N VAL A 71 0.00 -0.99 31.35
CA VAL A 71 -1.45 -1.12 31.55
C VAL A 71 -1.87 -2.59 31.68
N SER A 72 -1.33 -3.47 30.84
CA SER A 72 -1.64 -4.91 30.92
C SER A 72 -1.27 -5.51 32.28
N LEU A 73 -0.14 -5.11 32.86
CA LEU A 73 0.31 -5.56 34.18
C LEU A 73 -0.51 -4.93 35.33
N ASP A 74 -0.89 -3.66 35.24
CA ASP A 74 -1.77 -3.01 36.22
C ASP A 74 -3.13 -3.71 36.31
N VAL A 75 -3.78 -3.94 35.16
CA VAL A 75 -5.08 -4.62 35.07
C VAL A 75 -4.99 -6.07 35.60
N LEU A 76 -3.91 -6.80 35.28
CA LEU A 76 -3.68 -8.13 35.85
C LEU A 76 -3.50 -8.10 37.38
N SER A 77 -2.81 -7.08 37.92
CA SER A 77 -2.65 -6.92 39.38
C SER A 77 -3.97 -6.56 40.08
N MET A 78 -4.82 -5.74 39.45
CA MET A 78 -6.15 -5.40 39.96
C MET A 78 -7.10 -6.61 39.95
N ILE A 79 -7.04 -7.44 38.91
CA ILE A 79 -7.80 -8.71 38.85
C ILE A 79 -7.32 -9.66 39.95
N ALA A 80 -6.01 -9.78 40.16
CA ALA A 80 -5.46 -10.60 41.24
C ALA A 80 -5.91 -10.10 42.63
N ASP A 81 -5.92 -8.78 42.87
CA ASP A 81 -6.36 -8.19 44.14
C ASP A 81 -7.84 -8.47 44.42
N PHE A 82 -8.70 -8.27 43.42
CA PHE A 82 -10.12 -8.61 43.51
C PHE A 82 -10.35 -10.10 43.83
N VAL A 83 -9.62 -11.00 43.15
CA VAL A 83 -9.73 -12.46 43.36
C VAL A 83 -9.21 -12.88 44.75
N LEU A 84 -8.11 -12.31 45.23
CA LEU A 84 -7.57 -12.60 46.56
C LEU A 84 -8.50 -12.11 47.67
N ASN A 85 -9.08 -10.90 47.53
CA ASN A 85 -10.08 -10.39 48.48
C ASN A 85 -11.35 -11.25 48.49
N LEU A 86 -11.81 -11.72 47.33
CA LEU A 86 -12.98 -12.62 47.23
C LEU A 86 -12.73 -13.95 47.94
N PHE A 87 -11.60 -14.63 47.71
CA PHE A 87 -11.28 -15.89 48.40
C PHE A 87 -11.06 -15.71 49.91
N LYS A 88 -10.51 -14.58 50.35
CA LYS A 88 -10.35 -14.22 51.76
C LYS A 88 -11.70 -14.10 52.47
N CYS A 89 -12.69 -13.48 51.81
CA CYS A 89 -14.07 -13.40 52.30
C CYS A 89 -14.77 -14.77 52.31
N GLU A 90 -14.64 -15.57 51.24
CA GLU A 90 -15.32 -16.85 51.11
C GLU A 90 -14.81 -17.90 52.11
N GLN A 91 -13.48 -18.04 52.28
CA GLN A 91 -12.91 -19.08 53.15
C GLN A 91 -12.84 -18.70 54.64
N GLY A 92 -13.04 -17.43 54.99
CA GLY A 92 -12.99 -16.93 56.38
C GLY A 92 -11.64 -17.11 57.09
N ARG A 93 -10.58 -17.47 56.35
CA ARG A 93 -9.27 -17.85 56.89
C ARG A 93 -8.43 -16.62 57.24
N LYS A 94 -8.41 -16.26 58.53
CA LYS A 94 -7.43 -15.31 59.08
C LYS A 94 -6.05 -15.96 59.19
N GLY A 95 -5.19 -15.71 58.20
CA GLY A 95 -3.78 -16.10 58.20
C GLY A 95 -2.94 -14.99 57.59
N SER A 96 -1.78 -14.72 58.21
CA SER A 96 -0.85 -13.63 57.88
C SER A 96 -0.53 -13.52 56.39
N ASP A 97 -0.47 -14.66 55.71
CA ASP A 97 0.07 -14.78 54.37
C ASP A 97 -0.87 -14.14 53.33
N TRP A 98 -2.19 -14.12 53.59
CA TRP A 98 -3.18 -13.42 52.76
C TRP A 98 -3.16 -11.91 52.99
N ASP A 99 -2.97 -11.47 54.24
CA ASP A 99 -2.82 -10.05 54.56
C ASP A 99 -1.54 -9.48 53.93
N LEU A 100 -0.42 -10.22 54.04
CA LEU A 100 0.86 -9.91 53.39
C LEU A 100 0.75 -9.88 51.85
N ALA A 101 0.05 -10.84 51.24
CA ALA A 101 -0.15 -10.86 49.79
C ALA A 101 -0.91 -9.62 49.29
N LEU A 102 -1.95 -9.19 50.01
CA LEU A 102 -2.72 -7.99 49.69
C LEU A 102 -1.92 -6.70 49.93
N GLU A 103 -1.10 -6.63 50.99
CA GLU A 103 -0.21 -5.49 51.25
C GLU A 103 0.85 -5.33 50.15
N ILE A 104 1.43 -6.44 49.67
CA ILE A 104 2.35 -6.45 48.53
C ILE A 104 1.63 -5.98 47.26
N LEU A 105 0.40 -6.45 47.01
CA LEU A 105 -0.33 -6.14 45.78
C LEU A 105 -0.85 -4.69 45.74
N GLY A 106 -1.32 -4.15 46.87
CA GLY A 106 -1.61 -2.72 47.03
C GLY A 106 -0.36 -1.82 46.96
N SER A 107 0.83 -2.38 47.21
CA SER A 107 2.10 -1.68 46.98
C SER A 107 2.50 -1.70 45.51
N ILE A 108 2.30 -2.82 44.80
CA ILE A 108 2.48 -2.94 43.35
C ILE A 108 1.54 -1.98 42.60
N ALA A 109 0.27 -1.89 43.02
CA ALA A 109 -0.70 -0.95 42.45
C ALA A 109 -0.26 0.51 42.57
N LEU A 110 0.31 0.93 43.72
CA LEU A 110 0.88 2.28 43.83
C LEU A 110 2.09 2.47 42.90
N VAL A 111 2.93 1.45 42.70
CA VAL A 111 4.06 1.53 41.75
C VAL A 111 3.56 1.77 40.33
N PHE A 112 2.49 1.10 39.88
CA PHE A 112 1.88 1.40 38.58
C PHE A 112 1.28 2.81 38.51
N SER A 113 0.56 3.24 39.55
CA SER A 113 0.01 4.60 39.67
C SER A 113 1.11 5.70 39.58
N CYS A 114 2.25 5.48 40.25
CA CYS A 114 3.46 6.31 40.12
C CYS A 114 4.04 6.31 38.69
N LEU A 115 4.07 5.16 38.02
CA LEU A 115 4.59 5.04 36.65
C LEU A 115 3.69 5.77 35.63
N PHE A 116 2.36 5.72 35.77
CA PHE A 116 1.44 6.51 34.96
C PHE A 116 1.56 8.03 35.23
N MET A 117 1.81 8.44 36.47
CA MET A 117 2.14 9.84 36.77
C MET A 117 3.45 10.28 36.09
N LEU A 118 4.48 9.42 36.06
CA LEU A 118 5.74 9.71 35.36
C LEU A 118 5.56 9.74 33.83
N GLU A 119 4.74 8.86 33.27
CA GLU A 119 4.35 8.85 31.85
C GLU A 119 3.63 10.16 31.45
N LEU A 120 2.64 10.59 32.23
CA LEU A 120 1.94 11.85 32.01
C LEU A 120 2.89 13.05 32.08
N ILE A 121 3.76 13.11 33.10
CA ILE A 121 4.77 14.16 33.24
C ILE A 121 5.75 14.16 32.05
N ALA A 122 6.18 12.98 31.58
CA ALA A 122 7.06 12.84 30.42
C ALA A 122 6.37 13.29 29.12
N SER A 123 5.10 12.98 28.92
CA SER A 123 4.29 13.41 27.78
C SER A 123 4.07 14.92 27.77
N VAL A 124 3.70 15.52 28.92
CA VAL A 124 3.55 16.97 29.06
C VAL A 124 4.88 17.70 28.88
N TRP A 125 6.00 17.13 29.35
CA TRP A 125 7.33 17.67 29.13
C TRP A 125 7.73 17.61 27.64
N ALA A 126 7.55 16.46 26.99
CA ALA A 126 7.84 16.25 25.57
C ALA A 126 7.01 17.19 24.68
N PHE A 127 5.69 17.01 24.64
CA PHE A 127 4.80 17.67 23.69
C PHE A 127 4.40 19.09 24.12
N GLY A 128 4.55 19.44 25.40
CA GLY A 128 4.20 20.73 25.97
C GLY A 128 2.69 20.95 26.03
N TRP A 129 2.25 22.19 26.26
CA TRP A 129 0.83 22.56 26.40
C TRP A 129 -0.07 22.14 25.23
N LYS A 130 0.49 21.91 24.03
CA LYS A 130 -0.26 21.37 22.87
C LYS A 130 -0.86 19.98 23.12
N TYR A 131 -0.30 19.20 24.05
CA TYR A 131 -0.84 17.90 24.46
C TYR A 131 -2.31 17.99 24.90
N PHE A 132 -2.67 19.07 25.59
CA PHE A 132 -4.01 19.30 26.11
C PHE A 132 -5.01 19.85 25.06
N ASN A 133 -4.61 20.02 23.79
CA ASN A 133 -5.56 20.38 22.74
C ASN A 133 -6.50 19.22 22.37
N SER A 134 -6.12 17.96 22.67
CA SER A 134 -7.03 16.82 22.59
C SER A 134 -7.89 16.74 23.86
N TRP A 135 -9.20 16.62 23.68
CA TRP A 135 -10.13 16.37 24.79
C TRP A 135 -9.84 15.03 25.49
N PHE A 136 -9.42 14.01 24.74
CA PHE A 136 -9.08 12.70 25.30
C PHE A 136 -7.83 12.77 26.19
N HIS A 137 -6.78 13.47 25.76
CA HIS A 137 -5.57 13.67 26.59
C HIS A 137 -5.85 14.52 27.83
N CYS A 138 -6.74 15.52 27.75
CA CYS A 138 -7.25 16.23 28.93
C CYS A 138 -7.95 15.28 29.92
N PHE A 139 -8.79 14.38 29.42
CA PHE A 139 -9.56 13.46 30.24
C PHE A 139 -8.69 12.34 30.85
N ASP A 140 -7.78 11.72 30.08
CA ASP A 140 -6.84 10.74 30.62
C ASP A 140 -5.94 11.37 31.69
N ALA A 141 -5.42 12.59 31.48
CA ALA A 141 -4.64 13.30 32.48
C ALA A 141 -5.44 13.55 33.78
N PHE A 142 -6.72 13.90 33.67
CA PHE A 142 -7.61 14.00 34.84
C PHE A 142 -7.77 12.65 35.56
N ILE A 143 -7.98 11.55 34.83
CA ILE A 143 -8.12 10.20 35.41
C ILE A 143 -6.79 9.64 35.94
N VAL A 144 -5.63 10.04 35.41
CA VAL A 144 -4.30 9.74 35.99
C VAL A 144 -4.13 10.47 37.32
N ILE A 145 -4.38 11.78 37.35
CA ILE A 145 -4.19 12.61 38.54
C ILE A 145 -5.21 12.25 39.64
N ALA A 146 -6.48 12.08 39.29
CA ALA A 146 -7.52 11.66 40.23
C ALA A 146 -7.27 10.24 40.77
N GLY A 147 -6.84 9.31 39.90
CA GLY A 147 -6.44 7.95 40.28
C GLY A 147 -5.30 7.96 41.30
N PHE A 148 -4.20 8.65 40.99
CA PHE A 148 -3.04 8.75 41.88
C PHE A 148 -3.35 9.44 43.21
N ILE A 149 -4.11 10.54 43.21
CA ILE A 149 -4.55 11.21 44.44
C ILE A 149 -5.38 10.24 45.30
N THR A 150 -6.24 9.44 44.68
CA THR A 150 -7.08 8.46 45.37
C THR A 150 -6.23 7.29 45.93
N ASP A 151 -5.31 6.73 45.13
CA ASP A 151 -4.39 5.66 45.54
C ASP A 151 -3.45 6.07 46.69
N VAL A 152 -3.13 7.36 46.82
CA VAL A 152 -2.29 7.92 47.89
C VAL A 152 -3.12 8.31 49.12
N ALA A 153 -4.20 9.06 48.94
CA ALA A 153 -4.99 9.62 50.04
C ALA A 153 -5.82 8.56 50.79
N LEU A 154 -6.21 7.48 50.12
CA LEU A 154 -7.03 6.41 50.72
C LEU A 154 -6.24 5.23 51.27
N ARG A 155 -4.92 5.38 51.48
CA ARG A 155 -4.09 4.37 52.17
C ARG A 155 -4.52 4.22 53.63
N GLY A 156 -5.52 3.37 53.84
CA GLY A 156 -6.13 3.05 55.14
C GLY A 156 -7.43 3.81 55.47
N ILE A 157 -8.08 4.46 54.51
CA ILE A 157 -9.25 5.33 54.78
C ILE A 157 -10.43 5.03 53.82
N ILE A 158 -11.47 4.37 54.37
CA ILE A 158 -12.83 4.16 53.83
C ILE A 158 -12.94 3.18 52.63
N GLU A 159 -13.77 2.13 52.80
CA GLU A 159 -14.01 1.08 51.79
C GLU A 159 -14.87 1.56 50.59
N GLU A 160 -15.78 2.51 50.80
CA GLU A 160 -16.81 2.91 49.81
C GLU A 160 -16.21 3.38 48.46
N VAL A 161 -15.03 3.99 48.50
CA VAL A 161 -14.37 4.59 47.33
C VAL A 161 -13.52 3.56 46.54
N ALA A 162 -13.34 2.34 47.04
CA ALA A 162 -12.64 1.27 46.31
C ALA A 162 -13.30 0.99 44.93
N SER A 163 -14.63 1.16 44.85
CA SER A 163 -15.40 1.09 43.61
C SER A 163 -14.95 2.10 42.55
N LEU A 164 -14.61 3.33 42.96
CA LEU A 164 -14.17 4.41 42.08
C LEU A 164 -12.75 4.17 41.56
N ILE A 165 -11.86 3.61 42.38
CA ILE A 165 -10.50 3.21 41.97
C ILE A 165 -10.56 2.23 40.81
N VAL A 166 -11.41 1.21 40.88
CA VAL A 166 -11.59 0.21 39.82
C VAL A 166 -12.05 0.88 38.51
N VAL A 167 -13.01 1.81 38.55
CA VAL A 167 -13.45 2.54 37.35
C VAL A 167 -12.32 3.39 36.74
N MET A 168 -11.53 4.08 37.56
CA MET A 168 -10.39 4.89 37.09
C MET A 168 -9.24 4.05 36.51
N ARG A 169 -9.06 2.80 36.95
CA ARG A 169 -8.09 1.87 36.35
C ARG A 169 -8.62 1.19 35.09
N LEU A 170 -9.91 0.84 35.04
CA LEU A 170 -10.56 0.30 33.83
C LEU A 170 -10.51 1.30 32.66
N TRP A 171 -10.49 2.60 32.91
CA TRP A 171 -10.24 3.62 31.88
C TRP A 171 -8.93 3.39 31.10
N ARG A 172 -7.88 2.82 31.71
CA ARG A 172 -6.63 2.51 31.01
C ARG A 172 -6.80 1.48 29.90
N VAL A 173 -7.77 0.56 30.04
CA VAL A 173 -8.14 -0.39 28.98
C VAL A 173 -8.77 0.33 27.78
N ILE A 174 -9.46 1.45 28.00
CA ILE A 174 -10.02 2.29 26.93
C ILE A 174 -8.90 3.09 26.26
N LYS A 175 -7.93 3.64 27.02
CA LYS A 175 -6.73 4.30 26.48
C LYS A 175 -5.95 3.43 25.50
N ILE A 176 -5.79 2.13 25.79
CA ILE A 176 -5.13 1.16 24.89
C ILE A 176 -5.75 1.19 23.47
N ILE A 177 -7.08 1.33 23.36
CA ILE A 177 -7.78 1.30 22.07
C ILE A 177 -7.40 2.51 21.22
N GLU A 178 -7.29 3.70 21.82
CA GLU A 178 -6.82 4.91 21.13
C GLU A 178 -5.32 4.83 20.78
N GLU A 179 -4.47 4.37 21.70
CA GLU A 179 -3.02 4.24 21.44
C GLU A 179 -2.69 3.23 20.32
N ILE A 180 -3.43 2.12 20.23
CA ILE A 180 -3.30 1.17 19.11
C ILE A 180 -3.78 1.80 17.80
N SER A 181 -4.87 2.57 17.82
CA SER A 181 -5.39 3.28 16.64
C SER A 181 -4.39 4.30 16.11
N LEU A 182 -3.83 5.14 16.98
CA LEU A 182 -2.80 6.13 16.63
C LEU A 182 -1.50 5.46 16.13
N GLY A 183 -1.08 4.35 16.74
CA GLY A 183 0.08 3.57 16.30
C GLY A 183 -0.10 2.86 14.94
N ALA A 184 -1.34 2.65 14.49
CA ALA A 184 -1.66 2.24 13.13
C ALA A 184 -1.67 3.44 12.16
N GLN A 185 -2.22 4.59 12.59
CA GLN A 185 -2.25 5.82 11.79
C GLN A 185 -0.84 6.33 11.45
N GLU A 186 0.10 6.36 12.39
CA GLU A 186 1.48 6.85 12.15
C GLU A 186 2.22 6.01 11.08
N GLN A 187 1.89 4.71 10.96
CA GLN A 187 2.45 3.84 9.93
C GLN A 187 1.87 4.14 8.54
N ASN A 188 0.58 4.47 8.47
CA ASN A 188 -0.05 4.96 7.24
C ASN A 188 0.47 6.36 6.86
N GLU A 189 0.72 7.25 7.81
CA GLU A 189 1.29 8.58 7.54
C GLU A 189 2.72 8.48 6.99
N LYS A 190 3.60 7.68 7.59
CA LYS A 190 4.95 7.43 7.05
C LYS A 190 4.94 6.77 5.68
N LEU A 191 4.01 5.84 5.43
CA LEU A 191 3.80 5.25 4.10
C LEU A 191 3.34 6.32 3.08
N ASN A 192 2.43 7.20 3.47
CA ASN A 192 1.95 8.32 2.66
C ASN A 192 3.05 9.37 2.38
N GLU A 193 3.94 9.66 3.34
CA GLU A 193 5.10 10.52 3.13
C GLU A 193 6.08 9.91 2.12
N MET A 194 6.41 8.62 2.25
CA MET A 194 7.24 7.92 1.28
C MET A 194 6.59 7.94 -0.13
N LEU A 195 5.29 7.69 -0.23
CA LEU A 195 4.51 7.82 -1.46
C LEU A 195 4.45 9.25 -2.01
N ALA A 196 4.71 10.28 -1.19
CA ALA A 196 4.77 11.69 -1.61
C ALA A 196 6.19 12.16 -2.00
N GLU A 197 7.25 11.48 -1.56
CA GLU A 197 8.62 11.69 -2.05
C GLU A 197 8.92 10.95 -3.36
N PHE A 198 8.42 9.73 -3.52
CA PHE A 198 8.60 8.91 -4.73
C PHE A 198 8.31 9.66 -6.07
N PRO A 199 7.19 10.38 -6.24
CA PRO A 199 6.96 11.16 -7.46
C PRO A 199 7.95 12.31 -7.60
N ARG A 200 8.28 13.02 -6.51
CA ARG A 200 9.10 14.23 -6.52
C ARG A 200 10.51 13.97 -7.05
N ASN A 201 11.14 12.88 -6.60
CA ASN A 201 12.47 12.48 -7.05
C ASN A 201 12.50 11.89 -8.47
N ARG A 202 11.37 11.38 -8.98
CA ARG A 202 11.24 10.93 -10.38
C ARG A 202 11.06 12.11 -11.35
N ILE A 203 10.29 13.13 -10.94
CA ILE A 203 10.02 14.35 -11.72
C ILE A 203 11.30 15.12 -12.05
N MET A 204 12.13 15.46 -11.04
CA MET A 204 13.33 16.29 -11.28
C MET A 204 14.32 15.65 -12.28
N ASN A 205 14.56 14.34 -12.16
CA ASN A 205 15.48 13.62 -13.05
C ASN A 205 15.01 13.54 -14.51
N HIS A 206 13.70 13.60 -14.77
CA HIS A 206 13.16 13.59 -16.14
C HIS A 206 13.17 14.99 -16.79
N PHE A 207 12.94 16.06 -16.01
CA PHE A 207 13.02 17.43 -16.51
C PHE A 207 14.41 17.77 -17.06
N THR A 208 15.49 17.33 -16.38
CA THR A 208 16.86 17.52 -16.86
C THR A 208 17.15 16.86 -18.22
N CYS A 209 16.51 15.73 -18.54
CA CYS A 209 16.70 15.05 -19.83
C CYS A 209 15.84 15.67 -20.96
N ARG A 210 14.58 16.07 -20.68
CA ARG A 210 13.72 16.73 -21.69
C ARG A 210 14.19 18.16 -22.04
N ALA A 211 14.83 18.86 -21.11
CA ALA A 211 15.35 20.22 -21.36
C ALA A 211 16.47 20.27 -22.41
N THR A 212 17.39 19.28 -22.40
CA THR A 212 18.58 19.26 -23.28
C THR A 212 18.28 19.29 -24.77
N TRP A 213 17.13 18.77 -25.22
CA TRP A 213 16.73 18.81 -26.63
C TRP A 213 16.04 20.12 -27.05
N ARG A 214 15.57 20.95 -26.10
CA ARG A 214 14.95 22.26 -26.40
C ARG A 214 15.96 23.41 -26.44
N GLY A 215 17.20 23.22 -25.96
CA GLY A 215 18.23 24.27 -25.91
C GLY A 215 19.07 24.47 -27.18
N ILE A 216 18.94 23.61 -28.20
CA ILE A 216 19.88 23.54 -29.34
C ILE A 216 19.43 24.41 -30.54
N LEU A 217 18.14 24.75 -30.66
CA LEU A 217 17.59 25.55 -31.75
C LEU A 217 17.12 26.93 -31.27
N GLY A 218 18.07 27.81 -30.98
CA GLY A 218 17.80 29.18 -30.52
C GLY A 218 17.34 30.10 -31.65
N PHE A 219 16.02 30.15 -31.90
CA PHE A 219 15.38 31.16 -32.76
C PHE A 219 14.29 31.93 -32.00
N PRO A 220 14.21 33.27 -32.13
CA PRO A 220 13.17 34.07 -31.47
C PRO A 220 11.83 33.98 -32.20
N PHE A 221 10.74 34.18 -31.45
CA PHE A 221 9.36 34.06 -31.92
C PHE A 221 8.88 35.31 -32.69
N TRP A 222 8.45 35.14 -33.95
CA TRP A 222 7.59 36.07 -34.68
C TRP A 222 6.72 35.27 -35.70
N PRO A 223 5.48 35.67 -36.03
CA PRO A 223 4.47 34.69 -36.46
C PRO A 223 4.51 34.32 -37.95
N LEU A 224 4.85 33.06 -38.24
CA LEU A 224 4.75 32.44 -39.57
C LEU A 224 3.30 32.02 -39.91
N ARG A 225 2.32 32.94 -39.79
CA ARG A 225 0.90 32.65 -40.09
C ARG A 225 0.41 33.10 -41.48
N GLU A 226 1.29 33.68 -42.30
CA GLU A 226 0.93 34.30 -43.59
C GLU A 226 1.65 33.72 -44.82
N ILE A 227 2.48 32.67 -44.67
CA ILE A 227 3.42 32.21 -45.73
C ILE A 227 3.22 30.72 -46.13
N LEU A 228 2.43 29.93 -45.39
CA LEU A 228 2.19 28.52 -45.71
C LEU A 228 0.74 28.27 -46.18
N PRO A 229 0.52 27.39 -47.18
CA PRO A 229 -0.83 26.95 -47.55
C PRO A 229 -1.54 26.25 -46.39
N ALA A 230 -2.86 26.41 -46.29
CA ALA A 230 -3.67 25.78 -45.24
C ALA A 230 -3.51 24.24 -45.19
N GLU A 231 -3.25 23.62 -46.34
CA GLU A 231 -2.98 22.19 -46.52
C GLU A 231 -1.74 21.66 -45.77
N TRP A 232 -0.83 22.55 -45.34
CA TRP A 232 0.37 22.20 -44.56
C TRP A 232 0.24 22.52 -43.06
N ILE A 233 -0.90 23.08 -42.63
CA ILE A 233 -1.22 23.25 -41.21
C ILE A 233 -1.81 21.93 -40.70
N ALA A 234 -0.95 20.94 -40.48
CA ALA A 234 -1.30 19.85 -39.58
C ALA A 234 -1.53 20.46 -38.20
N GLU A 235 -2.78 20.45 -37.73
CA GLU A 235 -3.06 20.75 -36.33
C GLU A 235 -2.26 19.77 -35.46
N PRO A 236 -1.66 20.22 -34.35
CA PRO A 236 -0.99 19.30 -33.45
C PRO A 236 -2.04 18.34 -32.91
N ILE A 237 -1.96 17.06 -33.32
CA ILE A 237 -2.75 15.98 -32.74
C ILE A 237 -2.32 15.90 -31.28
N TYR A 238 -3.11 16.51 -30.40
CA TYR A 238 -3.08 16.20 -28.98
C TYR A 238 -3.56 14.75 -28.88
N GLU A 239 -2.63 13.82 -28.68
CA GLU A 239 -2.94 12.44 -28.32
C GLU A 239 -3.55 12.46 -26.91
N MET A 240 -4.86 12.73 -26.86
CA MET A 240 -5.62 12.73 -25.61
C MET A 240 -5.59 11.33 -25.03
N VAL A 241 -5.11 11.20 -23.80
CA VAL A 241 -4.98 9.90 -23.14
C VAL A 241 -6.37 9.33 -22.89
N VAL A 242 -6.66 8.18 -23.50
CA VAL A 242 -8.00 7.60 -23.49
C VAL A 242 -8.23 6.83 -22.19
N VAL A 243 -9.13 7.31 -21.35
CA VAL A 243 -9.66 6.55 -20.21
C VAL A 243 -10.64 5.50 -20.75
N LYS A 244 -10.48 4.24 -20.31
CA LYS A 244 -11.42 3.15 -20.62
C LYS A 244 -11.84 2.44 -19.35
N ARG A 245 -13.15 2.47 -19.08
CA ARG A 245 -13.78 1.76 -17.97
C ARG A 245 -14.16 0.34 -18.40
N PHE A 246 -13.81 -0.64 -17.56
CA PHE A 246 -14.13 -2.06 -17.71
C PHE A 246 -15.05 -2.51 -16.57
N ARG A 247 -15.86 -3.56 -16.79
CA ARG A 247 -16.65 -4.20 -15.72
C ARG A 247 -16.07 -5.56 -15.38
N SER A 248 -15.75 -5.81 -14.11
CA SER A 248 -15.30 -7.14 -13.69
C SER A 248 -16.45 -8.15 -13.75
N VAL A 249 -16.17 -9.35 -14.29
CA VAL A 249 -17.11 -10.48 -14.30
C VAL A 249 -17.17 -11.23 -12.96
N TRP A 250 -16.43 -10.77 -11.95
CA TRP A 250 -16.35 -11.42 -10.64
C TRP A 250 -17.73 -11.48 -9.95
N GLY A 251 -18.05 -12.66 -9.40
CA GLY A 251 -19.36 -12.98 -8.83
C GLY A 251 -20.42 -13.45 -9.84
N ILE A 252 -20.11 -13.51 -11.14
CA ILE A 252 -21.08 -13.87 -12.20
C ILE A 252 -20.71 -15.22 -12.82
N GLU A 253 -21.58 -16.22 -12.65
CA GLU A 253 -21.46 -17.47 -13.40
C GLU A 253 -21.54 -17.20 -14.91
N SER A 254 -20.54 -17.63 -15.69
CA SER A 254 -20.55 -17.46 -17.14
C SER A 254 -21.70 -18.21 -17.84
N GLY A 255 -22.16 -19.30 -17.22
CA GLY A 255 -23.06 -20.27 -17.85
C GLY A 255 -22.40 -21.03 -18.99
N ASP A 256 -23.11 -22.03 -19.53
CA ASP A 256 -22.66 -22.82 -20.66
C ASP A 256 -22.35 -21.93 -21.87
N GLY A 257 -21.16 -22.10 -22.45
CA GLY A 257 -20.72 -21.32 -23.62
C GLY A 257 -20.71 -19.80 -23.42
N PHE A 258 -20.55 -19.33 -22.16
CA PHE A 258 -20.61 -17.92 -21.75
C PHE A 258 -21.99 -17.27 -21.89
N LYS A 259 -23.07 -18.05 -22.00
CA LYS A 259 -24.43 -17.56 -22.27
C LYS A 259 -24.88 -16.41 -21.36
N ASN A 260 -24.60 -16.48 -20.05
CA ASN A 260 -25.05 -15.49 -19.08
C ASN A 260 -24.34 -14.14 -19.29
N TRP A 261 -23.02 -14.17 -19.52
CA TRP A 261 -22.22 -12.98 -19.83
C TRP A 261 -22.64 -12.39 -21.20
N ILE A 262 -22.88 -13.24 -22.21
CA ILE A 262 -23.32 -12.81 -23.54
C ILE A 262 -24.68 -12.07 -23.47
N SER A 263 -25.61 -12.50 -22.63
CA SER A 263 -26.88 -11.77 -22.43
C SER A 263 -26.72 -10.40 -21.75
N TRP A 264 -25.63 -10.18 -21.02
CA TRP A 264 -25.36 -8.94 -20.26
C TRP A 264 -24.47 -7.94 -21.02
N PHE A 265 -23.69 -8.39 -22.00
CA PHE A 265 -22.84 -7.54 -22.84
C PHE A 265 -23.58 -6.35 -23.52
N PRO A 266 -24.85 -6.44 -23.95
CA PRO A 266 -25.60 -5.28 -24.46
C PRO A 266 -25.82 -4.20 -23.39
N ASP A 267 -26.14 -4.59 -22.16
CA ASP A 267 -26.39 -3.65 -21.07
C ASP A 267 -25.10 -2.93 -20.66
N LEU A 268 -23.96 -3.64 -20.62
CA LEU A 268 -22.65 -3.04 -20.40
C LEU A 268 -22.32 -1.95 -21.44
N LYS A 269 -22.67 -2.18 -22.71
CA LYS A 269 -22.50 -1.15 -23.75
C LYS A 269 -23.43 0.04 -23.56
N ASN A 270 -24.69 -0.20 -23.19
CA ASN A 270 -25.65 0.87 -22.87
C ASN A 270 -25.21 1.70 -21.65
N GLN A 271 -24.50 1.08 -20.70
CA GLN A 271 -23.89 1.73 -19.52
C GLN A 271 -22.54 2.41 -19.81
N GLY A 272 -22.02 2.33 -21.04
CA GLY A 272 -20.77 2.99 -21.45
C GLY A 272 -19.48 2.26 -21.05
N TYR A 273 -19.51 0.95 -20.82
CA TYR A 273 -18.29 0.15 -20.62
C TYR A 273 -17.59 -0.14 -21.96
N ALA A 274 -16.27 -0.01 -21.98
CA ALA A 274 -15.44 -0.37 -23.14
C ALA A 274 -15.26 -1.90 -23.27
N GLY A 275 -15.36 -2.62 -22.16
CA GLY A 275 -15.07 -4.05 -22.08
C GLY A 275 -15.32 -4.66 -20.72
N VAL A 276 -14.90 -5.91 -20.55
CA VAL A 276 -14.94 -6.63 -19.27
C VAL A 276 -13.53 -6.97 -18.77
N GLU A 277 -13.36 -7.00 -17.45
CA GLU A 277 -12.21 -7.64 -16.81
C GLU A 277 -12.54 -9.11 -16.55
N ILE A 278 -11.65 -10.01 -16.97
CA ILE A 278 -11.83 -11.46 -16.90
C ILE A 278 -10.71 -12.09 -16.09
N ASP A 279 -11.05 -12.80 -15.01
CA ASP A 279 -10.15 -13.81 -14.43
C ASP A 279 -10.06 -15.02 -15.37
N ILE A 280 -8.82 -15.40 -15.70
CA ILE A 280 -8.52 -16.53 -16.57
C ILE A 280 -8.10 -17.79 -15.81
N THR A 281 -8.02 -17.74 -14.47
CA THR A 281 -7.52 -18.84 -13.63
C THR A 281 -8.14 -20.18 -14.03
N ASP A 282 -9.47 -20.27 -14.07
CA ASP A 282 -10.25 -21.48 -14.30
C ASP A 282 -10.42 -21.88 -15.78
N ARG A 283 -9.79 -21.18 -16.72
CA ARG A 283 -10.11 -21.25 -18.16
C ARG A 283 -8.99 -21.83 -19.02
N ASP A 284 -9.26 -22.94 -19.71
CA ASP A 284 -8.32 -23.49 -20.69
C ASP A 284 -8.17 -22.59 -21.93
N ALA A 285 -7.16 -22.88 -22.75
CA ALA A 285 -6.83 -22.06 -23.92
C ALA A 285 -7.89 -22.07 -25.03
N GLU A 286 -8.78 -23.06 -25.10
CA GLU A 286 -9.91 -23.09 -26.05
C GLU A 286 -11.10 -22.30 -25.52
N SER A 287 -11.41 -22.43 -24.23
CA SER A 287 -12.36 -21.58 -23.50
C SER A 287 -12.02 -20.09 -23.69
N LEU A 288 -10.75 -19.72 -23.54
CA LEU A 288 -10.26 -18.35 -23.79
C LEU A 288 -10.37 -17.92 -25.27
N ARG A 289 -10.12 -18.83 -26.24
CA ARG A 289 -10.33 -18.52 -27.68
C ARG A 289 -11.79 -18.30 -28.03
N GLN A 290 -12.70 -19.08 -27.42
CA GLN A 290 -14.14 -18.91 -27.61
C GLN A 290 -14.62 -17.59 -26.98
N LEU A 291 -14.15 -17.25 -25.78
CA LEU A 291 -14.45 -15.98 -25.12
C LEU A 291 -13.96 -14.78 -25.94
N ARG A 292 -12.74 -14.80 -26.50
CA ARG A 292 -12.25 -13.73 -27.39
C ARG A 292 -13.18 -13.52 -28.59
N ARG A 293 -13.64 -14.60 -29.24
CA ARG A 293 -14.63 -14.51 -30.33
C ARG A 293 -15.94 -13.88 -29.85
N LYS A 294 -16.41 -14.18 -28.63
CA LYS A 294 -17.65 -13.61 -28.09
C LYS A 294 -17.54 -12.14 -27.70
N LEU A 295 -16.35 -11.71 -27.29
CA LEU A 295 -16.04 -10.29 -27.10
C LEU A 295 -15.88 -9.57 -28.45
N ASP A 296 -15.29 -10.22 -29.46
CA ASP A 296 -15.25 -9.70 -30.84
C ASP A 296 -16.66 -9.58 -31.45
N ASP A 297 -17.51 -10.60 -31.32
CA ASP A 297 -18.94 -10.63 -31.74
C ASP A 297 -19.75 -9.48 -31.10
N ALA A 298 -19.52 -9.22 -29.80
CA ALA A 298 -20.17 -8.13 -29.07
C ALA A 298 -19.49 -6.76 -29.28
N GLY A 299 -18.30 -6.72 -29.88
CA GLY A 299 -17.44 -5.54 -29.99
C GLY A 299 -17.01 -4.96 -28.64
N LEU A 300 -16.69 -5.81 -27.67
CA LEU A 300 -16.16 -5.46 -26.35
C LEU A 300 -14.64 -5.73 -26.26
N GLU A 301 -13.95 -4.87 -25.55
CA GLU A 301 -12.53 -5.05 -25.20
C GLU A 301 -12.37 -5.99 -23.98
N ALA A 302 -11.13 -6.40 -23.68
CA ALA A 302 -10.80 -7.20 -22.52
C ALA A 302 -9.69 -6.54 -21.70
N THR A 303 -9.86 -6.48 -20.38
CA THR A 303 -8.74 -6.54 -19.43
C THR A 303 -8.69 -7.94 -18.82
N VAL A 304 -7.50 -8.37 -18.40
CA VAL A 304 -7.30 -9.74 -17.90
C VAL A 304 -6.70 -9.69 -16.51
N LEU A 305 -7.38 -10.32 -15.57
CA LEU A 305 -6.88 -10.60 -14.23
C LEU A 305 -6.12 -11.94 -14.24
N ILE A 306 -4.89 -11.91 -13.74
CA ILE A 306 -4.09 -13.11 -13.45
C ILE A 306 -3.74 -13.16 -11.97
N HIS A 307 -3.72 -14.37 -11.42
CA HIS A 307 -3.19 -14.67 -10.09
C HIS A 307 -1.86 -15.44 -10.23
N THR A 308 -0.87 -15.12 -9.40
CA THR A 308 0.35 -15.96 -9.29
C THR A 308 0.28 -16.97 -8.15
N ALA A 309 -0.68 -16.82 -7.24
CA ALA A 309 -0.94 -17.73 -6.12
C ALA A 309 -2.39 -17.60 -5.64
N TRP A 310 -2.89 -18.66 -4.97
CA TRP A 310 -4.13 -18.68 -4.18
C TRP A 310 -5.32 -17.94 -4.84
N ALA A 311 -5.56 -18.24 -6.12
CA ALA A 311 -6.57 -17.57 -6.93
C ALA A 311 -7.97 -17.68 -6.30
N GLY A 312 -8.72 -16.57 -6.32
CA GLY A 312 -10.01 -16.44 -5.64
C GLY A 312 -10.00 -16.65 -4.12
N TYR A 313 -8.82 -16.79 -3.50
CA TYR A 313 -8.62 -17.15 -2.08
C TYR A 313 -9.31 -18.46 -1.67
N VAL A 314 -9.58 -19.35 -2.62
CA VAL A 314 -10.34 -20.58 -2.41
C VAL A 314 -9.47 -21.66 -1.77
N GLY A 315 -9.99 -22.29 -0.70
CA GLY A 315 -9.32 -23.38 -0.01
C GLY A 315 -8.12 -22.95 0.84
N ALA A 316 -7.36 -23.94 1.32
CA ALA A 316 -6.19 -23.67 2.16
C ALA A 316 -5.08 -22.94 1.35
N ARG A 317 -4.51 -21.87 1.92
CA ARG A 317 -3.39 -21.13 1.32
C ARG A 317 -2.25 -22.10 0.95
N PRO A 318 -1.78 -22.11 -0.31
CA PRO A 318 -0.67 -22.99 -0.71
C PRO A 318 0.61 -22.67 0.08
N LYS A 319 1.40 -23.72 0.35
CA LYS A 319 2.69 -23.60 1.03
C LYS A 319 3.82 -23.39 0.02
N ASP A 320 4.99 -22.99 0.53
CA ASP A 320 6.27 -23.03 -0.18
C ASP A 320 6.31 -22.22 -1.49
N LEU A 321 5.48 -21.18 -1.54
CA LEU A 321 5.34 -20.21 -2.62
C LEU A 321 6.53 -19.21 -2.62
N THR A 322 7.64 -19.61 -3.24
CA THR A 322 8.80 -18.71 -3.42
C THR A 322 8.55 -17.67 -4.53
N PRO A 323 9.35 -16.59 -4.60
CA PRO A 323 9.36 -15.67 -5.74
C PRO A 323 9.50 -16.38 -7.09
N ASP A 324 10.37 -17.39 -7.21
CA ASP A 324 10.57 -18.13 -8.46
C ASP A 324 9.30 -18.92 -8.88
N VAL A 325 8.61 -19.57 -7.92
CA VAL A 325 7.34 -20.25 -8.19
C VAL A 325 6.27 -19.25 -8.67
N HIS A 326 6.22 -18.04 -8.08
CA HIS A 326 5.33 -16.99 -8.56
C HIS A 326 5.72 -16.50 -9.97
N LEU A 327 7.01 -16.41 -10.31
CA LEU A 327 7.49 -15.96 -11.63
C LEU A 327 7.17 -16.97 -12.74
N ASP A 328 7.30 -18.28 -12.47
CA ASP A 328 6.90 -19.33 -13.41
C ASP A 328 5.40 -19.29 -13.71
N ILE A 329 4.56 -19.12 -12.68
CA ILE A 329 3.10 -19.01 -12.84
C ILE A 329 2.74 -17.69 -13.54
N TYR A 330 3.43 -16.59 -13.22
CA TYR A 330 3.26 -15.29 -13.87
C TYR A 330 3.51 -15.37 -15.38
N ARG A 331 4.66 -15.92 -15.80
CA ARG A 331 4.97 -16.10 -17.23
C ARG A 331 3.93 -16.97 -17.94
N GLN A 332 3.53 -18.09 -17.35
CA GLN A 332 2.50 -18.98 -17.92
C GLN A 332 1.15 -18.27 -18.08
N ASN A 333 0.73 -17.48 -17.08
CA ASN A 333 -0.53 -16.77 -17.12
C ASN A 333 -0.51 -15.55 -18.05
N LEU A 334 0.63 -14.88 -18.24
CA LEU A 334 0.78 -13.84 -19.27
C LEU A 334 0.67 -14.42 -20.69
N GLU A 335 1.28 -15.59 -20.96
CA GLU A 335 1.14 -16.26 -22.26
C GLU A 335 -0.31 -16.71 -22.53
N ARG A 336 -1.04 -17.16 -21.50
CA ARG A 336 -2.48 -17.44 -21.59
C ARG A 336 -3.31 -16.16 -21.81
N ALA A 337 -2.97 -15.06 -21.11
CA ALA A 337 -3.68 -13.79 -21.21
C ALA A 337 -3.69 -13.23 -22.63
N LYS A 338 -2.58 -13.36 -23.39
CA LYS A 338 -2.48 -12.93 -24.80
C LYS A 338 -3.61 -13.47 -25.70
N ILE A 339 -4.20 -14.63 -25.39
CA ILE A 339 -5.32 -15.21 -26.15
C ILE A 339 -6.53 -14.27 -26.19
N LEU A 340 -6.78 -13.52 -25.11
CA LEU A 340 -7.88 -12.56 -25.02
C LEU A 340 -7.57 -11.18 -25.63
N LYS A 341 -6.35 -10.97 -26.15
CA LYS A 341 -5.84 -9.67 -26.66
C LYS A 341 -6.08 -8.53 -25.63
N PRO A 342 -5.48 -8.60 -24.43
CA PRO A 342 -5.78 -7.67 -23.34
C PRO A 342 -5.30 -6.25 -23.67
N VAL A 343 -6.13 -5.26 -23.33
CA VAL A 343 -5.77 -3.83 -23.40
C VAL A 343 -4.77 -3.49 -22.29
N LYS A 344 -5.03 -4.01 -21.09
CA LYS A 344 -4.13 -4.04 -19.95
C LYS A 344 -4.37 -5.34 -19.16
N ILE A 345 -3.39 -5.71 -18.35
CA ILE A 345 -3.40 -6.89 -17.49
C ILE A 345 -3.32 -6.42 -16.04
N ASN A 346 -4.11 -7.05 -15.18
CA ASN A 346 -4.03 -6.95 -13.73
C ASN A 346 -3.38 -8.22 -13.17
N ALA A 347 -2.45 -8.09 -12.24
CA ALA A 347 -1.66 -9.21 -11.73
C ALA A 347 -1.66 -9.25 -10.20
N GLN A 348 -2.65 -9.93 -9.62
CA GLN A 348 -2.68 -10.22 -8.18
C GLN A 348 -1.54 -11.20 -7.86
N SER A 349 -0.47 -10.64 -7.31
CA SER A 349 0.85 -11.26 -7.25
C SER A 349 1.67 -10.72 -6.08
N GLY A 350 2.80 -11.38 -5.80
CA GLY A 350 3.60 -11.15 -4.58
C GLY A 350 3.13 -11.95 -3.36
N GLY A 351 3.82 -11.81 -2.23
CA GLY A 351 3.48 -12.44 -0.95
C GLY A 351 3.77 -11.50 0.23
N ASP A 352 2.79 -11.35 1.13
CA ASP A 352 2.83 -10.54 2.37
C ASP A 352 3.85 -11.03 3.42
N TYR A 353 4.31 -12.28 3.29
CA TYR A 353 5.28 -12.95 4.16
C TYR A 353 6.71 -12.99 3.57
N TRP A 354 6.91 -12.43 2.37
CA TRP A 354 8.24 -12.35 1.74
C TRP A 354 9.12 -11.28 2.40
N SER A 355 10.44 -11.40 2.26
CA SER A 355 11.32 -10.29 2.62
C SER A 355 11.22 -9.13 1.60
N LEU A 356 11.77 -7.98 1.96
CA LEU A 356 11.90 -6.86 1.03
C LEU A 356 12.77 -7.24 -0.19
N ASP A 357 13.85 -7.98 0.03
CA ASP A 357 14.76 -8.41 -1.04
C ASP A 357 14.09 -9.43 -1.97
N ASP A 358 13.32 -10.38 -1.45
CA ASP A 358 12.49 -11.32 -2.22
C ASP A 358 11.47 -10.58 -3.11
N SER A 359 10.83 -9.56 -2.54
CA SER A 359 9.83 -8.75 -3.23
C SER A 359 10.46 -7.88 -4.33
N VAL A 360 11.62 -7.27 -4.05
CA VAL A 360 12.39 -6.50 -5.03
C VAL A 360 12.91 -7.41 -6.15
N TYR A 361 13.39 -8.61 -5.83
CA TYR A 361 13.78 -9.62 -6.82
C TYR A 361 12.59 -10.00 -7.71
N PHE A 362 11.44 -10.33 -7.12
CA PHE A 362 10.21 -10.66 -7.86
C PHE A 362 9.83 -9.55 -8.86
N TYR A 363 9.66 -8.31 -8.40
CA TYR A 363 9.24 -7.21 -9.29
C TYR A 363 10.31 -6.76 -10.29
N GLN A 364 11.59 -7.04 -10.05
CA GLN A 364 12.62 -6.88 -11.10
C GLN A 364 12.47 -7.95 -12.19
N LYS A 365 12.15 -9.19 -11.81
CA LYS A 365 11.97 -10.30 -12.76
C LYS A 365 10.65 -10.26 -13.52
N THR A 366 9.56 -9.74 -12.96
CA THR A 366 8.33 -9.50 -13.74
C THR A 366 8.57 -8.51 -14.89
N LEU A 367 9.37 -7.46 -14.68
CA LEU A 367 9.74 -6.50 -15.73
C LEU A 367 10.64 -7.09 -16.83
N GLU A 368 11.47 -8.09 -16.50
CA GLU A 368 12.22 -8.87 -17.50
C GLU A 368 11.26 -9.75 -18.32
N ILE A 369 10.34 -10.47 -17.66
CA ILE A 369 9.33 -11.32 -18.30
C ILE A 369 8.42 -10.49 -19.23
N ASP A 370 7.88 -9.36 -18.77
CA ASP A 370 7.05 -8.45 -19.56
C ASP A 370 7.76 -8.03 -20.86
N LYS A 371 9.07 -7.75 -20.79
CA LYS A 371 9.87 -7.37 -21.95
C LYS A 371 10.09 -8.53 -22.91
N GLU A 372 10.42 -9.72 -22.40
CA GLU A 372 10.56 -10.91 -23.24
C GLU A 372 9.25 -11.32 -23.93
N LEU A 373 8.12 -11.15 -23.24
CA LEU A 373 6.80 -11.50 -23.75
C LEU A 373 6.19 -10.43 -24.67
N GLY A 374 6.82 -9.26 -24.84
CA GLY A 374 6.28 -8.15 -25.63
C GLY A 374 5.12 -7.39 -24.94
N LEU A 375 5.04 -7.48 -23.62
CA LEU A 375 3.99 -6.93 -22.76
C LEU A 375 4.48 -5.77 -21.86
N THR A 376 5.63 -5.17 -22.16
CA THR A 376 6.14 -3.99 -21.41
C THR A 376 5.08 -2.89 -21.35
N GLY A 377 4.64 -2.55 -20.13
CA GLY A 377 3.60 -1.53 -19.91
C GLY A 377 2.16 -2.02 -20.09
N PHE A 378 1.92 -3.30 -20.37
CA PHE A 378 0.56 -3.88 -20.37
C PHE A 378 0.08 -4.23 -18.97
N VAL A 379 0.96 -4.63 -18.05
CA VAL A 379 0.61 -5.00 -16.66
C VAL A 379 0.42 -3.74 -15.78
N THR A 380 -0.51 -2.88 -16.20
CA THR A 380 -0.88 -1.63 -15.52
C THR A 380 -2.39 -1.40 -15.64
N HIS A 381 -3.18 -1.94 -14.71
CA HIS A 381 -4.63 -1.75 -14.62
C HIS A 381 -5.00 -1.15 -13.25
N ILE A 382 -5.98 -0.25 -13.19
CA ILE A 382 -6.43 0.38 -11.93
C ILE A 382 -7.65 -0.38 -11.39
N HIS A 383 -7.49 -1.05 -10.25
CA HIS A 383 -8.62 -1.50 -9.43
C HIS A 383 -9.08 -0.36 -8.53
N ALA A 384 -10.21 0.25 -8.87
CA ALA A 384 -10.82 1.33 -8.12
C ALA A 384 -11.73 0.76 -7.01
N ARG A 385 -11.09 0.25 -5.95
CA ARG A 385 -11.72 -0.16 -4.67
C ARG A 385 -11.44 0.91 -3.60
N ILE A 386 -12.50 1.34 -2.91
CA ILE A 386 -12.39 2.16 -1.70
C ILE A 386 -12.34 1.22 -0.49
N GLY A 387 -11.36 1.40 0.38
CA GLY A 387 -11.29 0.82 1.73
C GLY A 387 -11.60 1.85 2.81
N THR A 388 -11.54 1.43 4.08
CA THR A 388 -11.63 2.31 5.26
C THR A 388 -10.43 2.11 6.18
N THR A 389 -10.30 2.93 7.22
CA THR A 389 -9.24 2.76 8.24
C THR A 389 -9.28 1.41 8.96
N GLN A 390 -10.40 0.68 8.89
CA GLN A 390 -10.63 -0.61 9.59
C GLN A 390 -10.89 -1.79 8.63
N SER A 391 -10.97 -1.57 7.31
CA SER A 391 -11.38 -2.59 6.33
C SER A 391 -10.77 -2.36 4.95
N SER A 392 -10.36 -3.44 4.27
CA SER A 392 -9.94 -3.38 2.88
C SER A 392 -11.08 -3.05 1.90
N GLN A 393 -12.34 -3.12 2.33
CA GLN A 393 -13.54 -2.82 1.54
C GLN A 393 -14.46 -1.87 2.33
N CYS A 394 -14.78 -0.72 1.74
CA CYS A 394 -15.83 0.17 2.21
C CYS A 394 -17.21 -0.44 1.92
N PRO A 395 -18.15 -0.50 2.90
CA PRO A 395 -19.44 -1.15 2.71
C PRO A 395 -20.43 -0.32 1.89
N GLU A 396 -20.47 1.00 2.11
CA GLU A 396 -21.41 1.92 1.45
C GLU A 396 -20.66 3.16 0.92
N PRO A 397 -19.90 3.07 -0.19
CA PRO A 397 -19.02 4.14 -0.68
C PRO A 397 -19.72 5.49 -0.96
N GLU A 398 -21.00 5.45 -1.29
CA GLU A 398 -21.83 6.63 -1.55
C GLU A 398 -22.35 7.30 -0.26
N HIS A 399 -22.30 6.60 0.89
CA HIS A 399 -22.81 7.13 2.16
C HIS A 399 -21.86 8.18 2.74
N SER A 400 -22.43 9.33 3.13
CA SER A 400 -21.69 10.55 3.54
C SER A 400 -20.68 10.37 4.69
N ILE A 401 -20.79 9.30 5.48
CA ILE A 401 -19.85 8.97 6.56
C ILE A 401 -18.46 8.56 6.02
N PHE A 402 -18.38 7.95 4.83
CA PHE A 402 -17.13 7.50 4.19
C PHE A 402 -16.59 8.54 3.20
N LYS A 403 -16.98 9.80 3.35
CA LYS A 403 -16.57 10.89 2.46
C LYS A 403 -15.05 11.10 2.48
N GLU A 404 -14.42 10.99 3.65
CA GLU A 404 -12.98 11.25 3.80
C GLU A 404 -12.15 10.15 3.14
N GLU A 405 -12.55 8.88 3.31
CA GLU A 405 -12.04 7.73 2.56
C GLU A 405 -12.20 7.94 1.04
N ARG A 406 -13.42 8.23 0.57
CA ARG A 406 -13.71 8.39 -0.86
C ARG A 406 -12.85 9.48 -1.48
N GLU A 407 -12.78 10.66 -0.86
CA GLU A 407 -11.92 11.74 -1.34
C GLU A 407 -10.41 11.38 -1.25
N PHE A 408 -9.97 10.57 -0.27
CA PHE A 408 -8.59 10.09 -0.21
C PHE A 408 -8.25 9.20 -1.42
N PHE A 409 -9.08 8.20 -1.72
CA PHE A 409 -8.88 7.32 -2.87
C PHE A 409 -8.98 8.07 -4.20
N GLU A 410 -9.90 9.04 -4.33
CA GLU A 410 -9.98 9.92 -5.51
C GLU A 410 -8.70 10.75 -5.70
N ARG A 411 -8.22 11.43 -4.65
CA ARG A 411 -6.96 12.20 -4.70
C ARG A 411 -5.75 11.31 -4.99
N PHE A 412 -5.78 10.03 -4.61
CA PHE A 412 -4.76 9.05 -4.95
C PHE A 412 -4.85 8.63 -6.43
N TRP A 413 -6.02 8.21 -6.91
CA TRP A 413 -6.20 7.78 -8.29
C TRP A 413 -5.95 8.91 -9.30
N LEU A 414 -6.34 10.14 -9.01
CA LEU A 414 -6.01 11.31 -9.85
C LEU A 414 -4.49 11.46 -10.04
N ARG A 415 -3.68 11.26 -8.99
CA ARG A 415 -2.22 11.27 -9.08
C ARG A 415 -1.69 10.08 -9.89
N VAL A 416 -2.32 8.91 -9.81
CA VAL A 416 -1.96 7.74 -10.63
C VAL A 416 -2.29 8.01 -12.10
N VAL A 417 -3.47 8.52 -12.42
CA VAL A 417 -3.92 8.90 -13.77
C VAL A 417 -2.98 9.92 -14.39
N GLN A 418 -2.68 11.02 -13.68
CA GLN A 418 -1.73 12.05 -14.12
C GLN A 418 -0.28 11.56 -14.24
N ALA A 419 0.12 10.53 -13.50
CA ALA A 419 1.42 9.89 -13.67
C ALA A 419 1.44 8.95 -14.89
N ARG A 420 0.36 8.17 -15.12
CA ARG A 420 0.22 7.26 -16.27
C ARG A 420 0.02 8.00 -17.60
N SER A 421 -0.54 9.21 -17.60
CA SER A 421 -0.71 10.02 -18.83
C SER A 421 0.62 10.47 -19.44
N GLN A 422 1.73 10.34 -18.73
CA GLN A 422 3.06 10.66 -19.23
C GLN A 422 3.77 9.46 -19.91
N ASP A 423 3.23 8.24 -19.78
CA ASP A 423 3.83 7.00 -20.30
C ASP A 423 2.78 5.92 -20.70
N SER A 424 1.55 6.32 -21.03
CA SER A 424 0.47 5.42 -21.46
C SER A 424 -0.66 6.20 -22.16
N ASP A 425 -0.83 5.99 -23.47
CA ASP A 425 -1.86 6.66 -24.29
C ASP A 425 -3.28 6.15 -24.00
N VAL A 426 -3.38 5.02 -23.30
CA VAL A 426 -4.62 4.44 -22.76
C VAL A 426 -4.44 4.17 -21.27
N ILE A 427 -5.41 4.61 -20.47
CA ILE A 427 -5.54 4.31 -19.04
C ILE A 427 -6.79 3.45 -18.86
N THR A 428 -6.72 2.38 -18.08
CA THR A 428 -7.85 1.46 -17.87
C THR A 428 -8.13 1.22 -16.40
N PHE A 429 -9.41 1.14 -16.04
CA PHE A 429 -9.82 0.86 -14.66
C PHE A 429 -11.07 -0.03 -14.57
N VAL A 430 -11.22 -0.68 -13.42
CA VAL A 430 -12.43 -1.40 -12.99
C VAL A 430 -12.95 -0.75 -11.69
N PRO A 431 -14.25 -0.46 -11.56
CA PRO A 431 -14.88 -0.12 -10.28
C PRO A 431 -15.13 -1.42 -9.49
N GLU A 432 -14.42 -1.63 -8.38
CA GLU A 432 -14.28 -2.97 -7.75
C GLU A 432 -15.05 -3.11 -6.41
N TYR A 433 -16.26 -2.55 -6.37
CA TYR A 433 -17.11 -2.41 -5.19
C TYR A 433 -17.88 -3.70 -4.80
N GLY A 434 -17.20 -4.84 -4.78
CA GLY A 434 -17.79 -6.13 -4.39
C GLY A 434 -18.40 -6.93 -5.54
N SER A 435 -18.89 -8.13 -5.21
CA SER A 435 -19.50 -9.06 -6.16
C SER A 435 -20.94 -8.67 -6.45
N HIS A 436 -21.14 -7.95 -7.55
CA HIS A 436 -22.44 -7.46 -8.05
C HIS A 436 -23.14 -6.39 -7.20
N GLY A 437 -23.65 -5.35 -7.89
CA GLY A 437 -24.30 -4.20 -7.27
C GLY A 437 -24.23 -2.95 -8.16
N GLU A 438 -25.29 -2.14 -8.11
CA GLU A 438 -25.46 -0.91 -8.91
C GLU A 438 -24.38 0.14 -8.60
N VAL A 439 -23.84 0.14 -7.37
CA VAL A 439 -22.76 1.02 -6.89
C VAL A 439 -21.55 1.01 -7.82
N ALA A 440 -21.18 -0.13 -8.40
CA ALA A 440 -20.04 -0.18 -9.32
C ALA A 440 -20.34 0.46 -10.68
N ASP A 441 -21.61 0.58 -11.06
CA ASP A 441 -22.04 1.17 -12.32
C ASP A 441 -22.30 2.70 -12.17
N SER A 442 -22.80 3.15 -11.02
CA SER A 442 -22.86 4.57 -10.63
C SER A 442 -21.47 5.17 -10.41
N GLU A 443 -20.70 4.62 -9.46
CA GLU A 443 -19.33 5.08 -9.16
C GLU A 443 -18.40 4.88 -10.35
N GLY A 444 -18.59 3.80 -11.12
CA GLY A 444 -17.84 3.58 -12.36
C GLY A 444 -17.99 4.75 -13.31
N LYS A 445 -19.22 5.18 -13.61
CA LYS A 445 -19.46 6.33 -14.49
C LYS A 445 -18.85 7.61 -13.91
N ARG A 446 -19.08 7.89 -12.62
CA ARG A 446 -18.59 9.11 -11.95
C ARG A 446 -17.06 9.17 -11.90
N LEU A 447 -16.38 8.04 -11.66
CA LEU A 447 -14.92 7.95 -11.69
C LEU A 447 -14.37 8.09 -13.11
N GLN A 448 -15.10 7.64 -14.13
CA GLN A 448 -14.71 7.86 -15.52
C GLN A 448 -14.71 9.35 -15.85
N GLU A 449 -15.82 10.06 -15.55
CA GLU A 449 -15.93 11.52 -15.70
C GLU A 449 -14.80 12.24 -14.93
N LEU A 450 -14.57 11.86 -13.66
CA LEU A 450 -13.50 12.43 -12.82
C LEU A 450 -12.08 12.19 -13.35
N PHE A 451 -11.81 11.06 -14.01
CA PHE A 451 -10.50 10.77 -14.59
C PHE A 451 -10.31 11.47 -15.94
N GLU A 452 -11.36 11.57 -16.75
CA GLU A 452 -11.35 12.30 -18.03
C GLU A 452 -11.16 13.82 -17.82
N ASP A 453 -11.82 14.40 -16.81
CA ASP A 453 -11.64 15.80 -16.38
C ASP A 453 -10.24 16.14 -15.82
N SER A 454 -9.35 15.15 -15.63
CA SER A 454 -8.07 15.30 -14.92
C SER A 454 -6.81 15.33 -15.81
N LEU A 455 -6.99 15.23 -17.13
CA LEU A 455 -5.99 14.97 -18.16
C LEU A 455 -5.71 16.18 -19.07
#